data_AF-A0A533TF84-F1
#
_entry.id   AF-A0A533TF84-F1
#
_cell.length_a   1.000
_cell.length_b   1.000
_cell.length_c   1.000
_cell.angle_alpha   90.00
_cell.angle_beta   90.00
_cell.angle_gamma   90.00
#
_symmetry.space_group_name_H-M   'P 1'
#
loop_
_entity.id
_entity.type
_entity.pdbx_description
1 polymer ?
#
loop_
_entity_poly.entity_id
_entity_poly.type
_entity_poly.pdbx_seq_one_letter_code
_entity_poly.pdbx_strand_id
1 'polypeptide(L)'
;MDTSQHTDNALAAQIVERWAKGRPLLETTGKPSGYYRLTNYLRDYIATHNTLPTGIHTMPEGRDRNNNIEPSFPVNFDTIP
;
A
#
# COMPACT_ATOMS: atom_id res chain seq x y z
N MET A 1 1.71 4.71 25.02
CA MET A 1 1.26 4.32 23.67
C MET A 1 2.54 4.11 22.87
N ASP A 2 2.92 2.90 22.45
CA ASP A 2 4.13 2.82 21.57
C ASP A 2 4.35 1.49 20.81
N THR A 3 3.93 0.33 21.34
CA THR A 3 4.25 -0.94 20.67
C THR A 3 3.34 -1.28 19.49
N SER A 4 2.03 -1.07 19.59
CA SER A 4 1.06 -1.45 18.54
C SER A 4 1.29 -0.69 17.23
N GLN A 5 1.47 0.63 17.28
CA GLN A 5 1.68 1.46 16.09
C GLN A 5 2.97 1.09 15.33
N HIS A 6 4.01 0.66 16.05
CA HIS A 6 5.25 0.18 15.44
C HIS A 6 5.02 -1.15 14.72
N THR A 7 4.27 -2.08 15.34
CA THR A 7 3.90 -3.36 14.73
C THR A 7 3.03 -3.17 13.49
N ASP A 8 2.07 -2.25 13.52
CA ASP A 8 1.17 -1.95 12.40
C ASP A 8 1.94 -1.40 11.18
N ASN A 9 2.90 -0.50 11.43
CA ASN A 9 3.78 0.03 10.39
C ASN A 9 4.66 -1.06 9.76
N ALA A 10 5.19 -1.97 10.57
CA ALA A 10 6.00 -3.08 10.10
C ALA A 10 5.16 -4.10 9.28
N LEU A 11 3.91 -4.33 9.69
CA LEU A 11 2.99 -5.22 9.00
C LEU A 11 2.55 -4.64 7.64
N ALA A 12 2.17 -3.36 7.60
CA ALA A 12 1.85 -2.66 6.36
C ALA A 12 3.03 -2.72 5.38
N ALA A 13 4.25 -2.44 5.85
CA ALA A 13 5.45 -2.52 5.01
C ALA A 13 5.65 -3.92 4.42
N GLN A 14 5.50 -4.98 5.23
CA GLN A 14 5.64 -6.36 4.75
C GLN A 14 4.64 -6.72 3.64
N ILE A 15 3.37 -6.34 3.81
CA ILE A 15 2.32 -6.62 2.81
C ILE A 15 2.64 -5.89 1.50
N VAL A 16 3.04 -4.63 1.58
CA VAL A 16 3.38 -3.83 0.38
C VAL A 16 4.60 -4.40 -0.34
N GLU A 17 5.63 -4.86 0.37
CA GLU A 17 6.79 -5.51 -0.25
C GLU A 17 6.41 -6.79 -0.99
N ARG A 18 5.52 -7.61 -0.42
CA ARG A 18 5.01 -8.81 -1.10
C ARG A 18 4.18 -8.47 -2.33
N TRP A 19 3.31 -7.46 -2.22
CA TRP A 19 2.56 -6.93 -3.35
C TRP A 19 3.47 -6.38 -4.45
N ALA A 20 4.60 -5.75 -4.09
CA ALA A 20 5.54 -5.12 -5.02
C ALA A 20 6.40 -6.14 -5.80
N LYS A 21 6.50 -7.39 -5.31
CA LYS A 21 7.36 -8.41 -5.92
C LYS A 21 6.95 -8.70 -7.37
N GLY A 22 7.92 -8.57 -8.28
CA GLY A 22 7.72 -8.82 -9.71
C GLY A 22 7.00 -7.70 -10.47
N ARG A 23 6.65 -6.59 -9.82
CA ARG A 23 6.06 -5.42 -10.48
C ARG A 23 7.17 -4.51 -11.05
N PRO A 24 6.91 -3.82 -12.17
CA PRO A 24 7.86 -2.85 -12.73
C PRO A 24 8.19 -1.74 -11.74
N LEU A 25 9.47 -1.38 -11.65
CA LEU A 25 9.95 -0.31 -10.77
C LEU A 25 9.98 1.01 -11.51
N LEU A 26 9.61 2.09 -10.82
CA LEU A 26 9.84 3.45 -11.31
C LEU A 26 11.30 3.84 -11.05
N GLU A 27 11.99 4.38 -12.05
CA GLU A 27 13.39 4.82 -11.91
C GLU A 27 13.58 5.86 -10.80
N THR A 28 12.56 6.70 -10.57
CA THR A 28 12.62 7.80 -9.61
C THR A 28 12.57 7.37 -8.15
N THR A 29 11.95 6.22 -7.86
CA THR A 29 11.70 5.77 -6.48
C THR A 29 12.27 4.39 -6.19
N GLY A 30 12.62 3.62 -7.22
CA GLY A 30 12.97 2.21 -7.09
C GLY A 30 11.80 1.34 -6.61
N LYS A 31 10.57 1.86 -6.63
CA LYS A 31 9.34 1.18 -6.20
C LYS A 31 8.30 1.15 -7.32
N PRO A 32 7.35 0.20 -7.32
CA PRO A 32 6.24 0.21 -8.27
C PRO A 32 5.34 1.43 -8.11
N SER A 33 4.71 1.88 -9.19
CA SER A 33 3.62 2.88 -9.09
C SER A 33 2.54 2.37 -8.14
N GLY A 34 2.06 3.24 -7.26
CA GLY A 34 1.08 2.89 -6.24
C GLY A 34 1.65 2.34 -4.94
N TYR A 35 2.96 2.04 -4.85
CA TYR A 35 3.59 1.51 -3.62
C TYR A 35 3.26 2.35 -2.38
N TYR A 36 3.54 3.66 -2.41
CA TYR A 36 3.30 4.53 -1.26
C TYR A 36 1.81 4.75 -0.98
N ARG A 37 0.96 4.74 -2.02
CA ARG A 37 -0.50 4.83 -1.86
C ARG A 37 -1.05 3.61 -1.14
N LEU A 38 -0.60 2.43 -1.51
CA LEU A 38 -0.96 1.18 -0.82
C LEU A 38 -0.43 1.16 0.62
N THR A 39 0.79 1.64 0.86
CA THR A 39 1.35 1.76 2.22
C THR A 39 0.48 2.64 3.11
N ASN A 40 0.07 3.82 2.64
CA ASN A 40 -0.78 4.72 3.42
C ASN A 40 -2.17 4.12 3.62
N TYR A 41 -2.75 3.54 2.57
CA TYR A 41 -4.03 2.83 2.68
C TYR A 41 -4.01 1.76 3.78
N LEU A 42 -2.97 0.92 3.82
CA LEU A 42 -2.86 -0.15 4.81
C LEU A 42 -2.69 0.40 6.23
N ARG A 43 -1.91 1.46 6.42
CA ARG A 43 -1.76 2.12 7.72
C ARG A 43 -3.09 2.65 8.22
N ASP A 44 -3.82 3.36 7.37
CA ASP A 44 -5.12 3.94 7.71
C ASP A 44 -6.16 2.85 7.98
N TYR A 45 -6.16 1.79 7.17
CA TYR A 45 -7.06 0.66 7.33
C TYR A 45 -6.83 -0.05 8.67
N ILE A 46 -5.58 -0.39 9.00
CA ILE A 46 -5.22 -1.08 10.25
C ILE A 46 -5.56 -0.19 11.44
N ALA A 47 -5.21 1.11 11.40
CA ALA A 47 -5.52 2.05 12.48
C ALA A 47 -7.03 2.19 12.72
N THR A 48 -7.85 2.12 11.66
CA THR A 48 -9.30 2.30 11.74
C THR A 48 -10.05 1.02 12.12
N HIS A 49 -9.62 -0.12 11.58
CA HIS A 49 -10.37 -1.38 11.68
C HIS A 49 -9.72 -2.40 12.63
N ASN A 50 -8.50 -2.13 13.10
CA ASN A 50 -7.70 -3.03 13.91
C ASN A 50 -7.58 -4.46 13.33
N THR A 51 -7.62 -4.56 11.99
CA THR A 51 -7.61 -5.78 11.19
C THR A 51 -6.92 -5.53 9.85
N LEU A 52 -6.52 -6.60 9.16
CA LEU A 52 -6.02 -6.51 7.79
C LEU A 52 -7.17 -6.51 6.78
N PRO A 53 -7.03 -5.80 5.65
CA PRO A 53 -8.02 -5.86 4.57
C PRO A 53 -8.01 -7.24 3.90
N THR A 54 -9.17 -7.65 3.41
CA THR A 54 -9.38 -8.92 2.68
C THR A 54 -10.18 -8.67 1.41
N GLY A 55 -10.05 -9.53 0.41
CA GLY A 55 -10.72 -9.32 -0.88
C GLY A 55 -10.09 -8.20 -1.72
N ILE A 56 -10.90 -7.66 -2.63
CA ILE A 56 -10.48 -6.64 -3.61
C ILE A 56 -10.82 -5.25 -3.10
N HIS A 57 -9.82 -4.40 -2.98
CA HIS A 57 -9.97 -2.99 -2.63
C HIS A 57 -9.43 -2.10 -3.74
N THR A 58 -10.18 -1.07 -4.11
CA THR A 58 -9.74 -0.06 -5.05
C THR A 58 -8.91 1.00 -4.32
N MET A 59 -7.65 1.15 -4.73
CA MET A 59 -6.82 2.25 -4.26
C MET A 59 -7.28 3.54 -4.96
N PRO A 60 -7.44 4.65 -4.22
CA PRO A 60 -7.93 5.89 -4.79
C PRO A 60 -6.95 6.47 -5.82
N GLU A 61 -7.49 7.32 -6.70
CA GLU A 61 -6.68 8.18 -7.56
C GLU A 61 -5.67 8.99 -6.71
N GLY A 62 -4.47 9.16 -7.23
CA GLY A 62 -3.41 9.92 -6.59
C GLY A 62 -2.81 10.96 -7.52
N ARG A 63 -1.78 11.64 -7.01
CA ARG A 63 -0.96 12.56 -7.80
C ARG A 63 0.51 12.24 -7.60
N ASP A 64 1.26 12.26 -8.70
CA ASP A 64 2.71 12.12 -8.64
C ASP A 64 3.37 13.45 -8.21
N ARG A 65 4.71 13.42 -8.07
CA ARG A 65 5.51 14.60 -7.70
C ARG A 65 5.44 15.76 -8.72
N ASN A 66 5.02 15.48 -9.94
CA ASN A 66 4.87 16.45 -11.03
C ASN A 66 3.41 16.93 -11.15
N ASN A 67 2.54 16.57 -10.20
CA ASN A 67 1.11 16.88 -10.19
C ASN A 67 0.29 16.20 -11.31
N ASN A 68 0.82 15.15 -11.93
CA ASN A 68 0.05 14.31 -12.86
C ASN A 68 -0.89 13.39 -12.09
N ILE A 69 -2.06 13.12 -12.67
CA ILE A 69 -3.00 12.15 -12.13
C ILE A 69 -2.42 10.74 -12.26
N GLU A 70 -2.34 10.02 -11.14
CA GLU A 70 -2.13 8.58 -11.15
C GLU A 70 -3.48 7.88 -10.96
N PRO A 71 -3.91 7.01 -11.90
CA PRO A 71 -5.24 6.39 -11.83
C PRO A 71 -5.40 5.52 -10.58
N SER A 72 -6.65 5.29 -10.21
CA SER A 72 -7.02 4.24 -9.25
C SER A 72 -6.61 2.87 -9.77
N PHE A 73 -6.28 1.96 -8.86
CA PHE A 73 -5.95 0.57 -9.22
C PHE A 73 -6.50 -0.42 -8.19
N PRO A 74 -6.96 -1.61 -8.61
CA PRO A 74 -7.40 -2.64 -7.69
C PRO A 74 -6.21 -3.36 -7.03
N VAL A 75 -6.38 -3.74 -5.77
CA VAL A 75 -5.50 -4.65 -5.04
C VAL A 75 -6.34 -5.79 -4.50
N ASN A 76 -5.98 -7.03 -4.87
CA ASN A 76 -6.57 -8.23 -4.30
C ASN A 76 -5.70 -8.72 -3.14
N PHE A 77 -6.12 -8.45 -1.91
CA PHE A 77 -5.38 -8.83 -0.71
C PHE A 77 -5.34 -10.34 -0.49
N ASP A 78 -6.31 -11.09 -1.03
CA ASP A 78 -6.34 -12.56 -0.92
C ASP A 78 -5.25 -13.26 -1.76
N THR A 79 -4.57 -12.50 -2.64
CA THR A 79 -3.52 -13.03 -3.52
C THR A 79 -2.11 -12.60 -3.11
N ILE A 80 -1.98 -11.78 -2.07
CA ILE A 80 -0.68 -11.39 -1.54
C ILE A 80 -0.22 -12.51 -0.61
N PRO A 81 0.89 -13.22 -0.93
CA PRO A 81 1.38 -14.35 -0.13
C PRO A 81 1.85 -13.91 1.26
#